data_AF-X0XYH1-F1
#
_entry.id   AF-X0XYH1-F1
#
_cell.length_a   1.000
_cell.length_b   1.000
_cell.length_c   1.000
_cell.angle_alpha   90.00
_cell.angle_beta   90.00
_cell.angle_gamma   90.00
#
_symmetry.space_group_name_H-M   'P 1'
#
loop_
_entity.id
_entity.type
_entity.pdbx_description
1 polymer ?
#
loop_
_entity_poly.entity_id
_entity_poly.type
_entity_poly.pdbx_seq_one_letter_code
_entity_poly.pdbx_strand_id
1 'polypeptide(L)' 'NFILIYVPGLLQLGLWLNLVKGEPATFTALLSLGALPFIAGDITKAVMAAAIARGVTPKSAYNGEVDKGKWANWRIP' A
#
# COMPACT_ATOMS: atom_id res chain seq x y z
N ASN A 1 3.28 -8.21 -6.43
CA ASN A 1 2.64 -7.97 -5.12
C ASN A 1 1.16 -7.61 -5.33
N PHE A 2 0.85 -6.50 -6.00
CA PHE A 2 -0.52 -6.04 -6.28
C PHE A 2 -1.46 -7.10 -6.89
N ILE A 3 -1.07 -7.73 -8.00
CA ILE A 3 -1.89 -8.78 -8.67
C ILE A 3 -2.18 -9.97 -7.74
N LEU A 4 -1.19 -10.38 -6.93
CA LEU A 4 -1.30 -11.54 -6.04
C LEU A 4 -2.23 -11.30 -4.85
N ILE A 5 -2.50 -10.04 -4.48
CA ILE A 5 -3.40 -9.70 -3.38
C ILE A 5 -4.80 -9.40 -3.92
N TYR A 6 -4.87 -8.62 -5.01
CA TYR A 6 -6.14 -8.12 -5.54
C TYR A 6 -6.93 -9.19 -6.29
N VAL A 7 -6.28 -10.08 -7.05
CA VAL A 7 -6.98 -11.12 -7.82
C VAL A 7 -7.68 -12.13 -6.89
N PRO A 8 -6.99 -12.80 -5.94
CA PRO A 8 -7.67 -13.71 -5.02
C PRO A 8 -8.64 -12.97 -4.09
N GLY A 9 -8.34 -11.72 -3.69
CA GLY A 9 -9.25 -10.91 -2.86
C GLY A 9 -10.57 -10.58 -3.56
N LEU A 10 -10.52 -10.16 -4.83
CA LEU A 10 -11.73 -9.90 -5.63
C LEU A 10 -12.51 -11.18 -5.94
N LEU A 11 -11.81 -12.29 -6.21
CA LEU A 11 -12.45 -13.60 -6.38
C LEU A 11 -13.17 -14.04 -5.12
N GLN A 12 -12.52 -13.95 -3.95
CA GLN A 12 -13.15 -14.27 -2.67
C GLN A 12 -14.36 -13.37 -2.38
N LEU A 13 -14.24 -12.05 -2.61
CA LEU A 13 -15.34 -11.11 -2.41
C LEU A 13 -16.53 -11.44 -3.32
N GLY A 14 -16.27 -11.72 -4.60
CA GLY A 14 -17.31 -12.11 -5.56
C GLY A 14 -18.00 -13.41 -5.18
N LEU A 15 -17.24 -14.43 -4.79
CA LEU A 15 -17.79 -15.69 -4.30
C LEU A 15 -18.60 -15.51 -3.02
N TRP A 16 -18.14 -14.70 -2.07
CA TRP A 16 -18.87 -14.45 -0.83
C TRP A 16 -20.18 -13.68 -1.07
N LEU A 17 -20.16 -12.64 -1.90
CA LEU A 17 -21.36 -11.89 -2.26
C LEU A 17 -22.39 -12.78 -2.96
N ASN A 18 -21.92 -13.68 -3.84
CA ASN A 18 -22.79 -14.62 -4.54
C ASN A 18 -23.34 -15.74 -3.63
N LEU A 19 -22.48 -16.40 -2.85
CA LEU A 19 -22.83 -17.62 -2.12
C LEU A 19 -23.43 -17.36 -0.74
N VAL A 20 -23.05 -16.27 -0.07
CA VAL A 20 -23.48 -15.97 1.31
C VAL A 20 -24.54 -14.89 1.33
N LYS A 21 -24.36 -13.82 0.57
CA LYS A 21 -25.35 -12.73 0.50
C LYS A 21 -26.44 -12.97 -0.55
N GLY A 22 -26.22 -13.86 -1.52
CA GLY A 22 -27.16 -14.08 -2.61
C GLY A 22 -27.27 -12.92 -3.60
N GLU A 23 -26.37 -11.94 -3.52
CA GLU A 23 -26.35 -10.76 -4.37
C GLU A 23 -25.14 -10.83 -5.32
N PRO A 24 -25.31 -11.36 -6.55
CA PRO A 24 -24.23 -11.39 -7.53
C PRO A 24 -23.80 -9.95 -7.87
N ALA A 25 -22.57 -9.61 -7.50
CA ALA A 25 -22.00 -8.32 -7.82
C ALA A 25 -21.45 -8.32 -9.26
N THR A 26 -21.72 -7.24 -9.99
CA THR A 26 -21.10 -7.01 -11.30
C THR A 26 -19.60 -6.76 -11.14
N PHE A 27 -18.83 -6.96 -12.20
CA PHE A 27 -17.38 -6.74 -12.19
C PHE A 27 -17.00 -5.32 -11.73
N THR A 28 -17.74 -4.31 -12.17
CA THR A 28 -17.55 -2.92 -11.76
C THR A 28 -17.83 -2.74 -10.26
N ALA A 29 -18.91 -3.33 -9.74
CA ALA A 29 -19.22 -3.25 -8.31
C ALA A 29 -18.14 -3.94 -7.45
N LEU A 30 -17.60 -5.07 -7.89
CA LEU A 30 -16.49 -5.76 -7.21
C LEU A 30 -15.22 -4.90 -7.17
N LEU A 31 -14.88 -4.22 -8.27
CA LEU A 31 -13.75 -3.29 -8.29
C LEU A 31 -13.99 -2.10 -7.36
N SER A 32 -15.20 -1.53 -7.36
CA SER A 32 -15.54 -0.40 -6.48
C SER A 32 -15.51 -0.76 -5.00
N LEU A 33 -15.95 -1.97 -4.63
CA LEU A 33 -15.99 -2.43 -3.24
C LEU A 33 -14.67 -3.03 -2.75
N GLY A 34 -13.93 -3.69 -3.65
CA GLY A 34 -12.78 -4.52 -3.28
C GLY A 34 -11.44 -4.03 -3.80
N ALA A 35 -11.36 -3.22 -4.86
CA ALA A 35 -10.08 -2.71 -5.35
C ALA A 35 -9.83 -1.26 -4.92
N LEU A 36 -10.80 -0.37 -5.13
CA LEU A 36 -10.66 1.06 -4.82
C LEU A 36 -10.31 1.35 -3.35
N PRO A 37 -11.05 0.82 -2.34
CA PRO A 37 -10.72 1.13 -0.94
C PRO A 37 -9.37 0.52 -0.50
N PHE A 38 -8.98 -0.62 -1.06
CA PHE A 38 -7.70 -1.25 -0.76
C PHE A 38 -6.52 -0.44 -1.29
N ILE A 39 -6.65 0.18 -2.48
CA ILE A 39 -5.59 1.06 -3.02
C ILE A 39 -5.34 2.23 -2.08
N ALA A 40 -6.42 2.88 -1.61
CA ALA A 40 -6.31 3.98 -0.66
C ALA A 40 -5.64 3.54 0.66
N GLY A 41 -5.98 2.33 1.15
CA GLY A 41 -5.34 1.74 2.31
C GLY A 41 -3.84 1.46 2.11
N ASP A 42 -3.46 0.95 0.95
CA ASP A 42 -2.05 0.64 0.63
C ASP A 42 -1.20 1.91 0.51
N ILE A 43 -1.74 2.97 -0.09
CA ILE A 43 -1.07 4.29 -0.11
C ILE A 43 -0.86 4.79 1.31
N THR A 44 -1.91 4.72 2.14
CA THR A 44 -1.85 5.18 3.54
C THR A 44 -0.78 4.43 4.32
N LYS A 45 -0.70 3.10 4.17
CA LYS A 45 0.33 2.27 4.81
C LYS A 45 1.73 2.62 4.32
N ALA A 46 1.92 2.82 3.02
CA ALA A 46 3.22 3.18 2.45
C ALA A 46 3.69 4.55 2.96
N VAL A 47 2.80 5.55 2.98
CA VAL A 47 3.10 6.89 3.52
C VAL A 47 3.43 6.82 5.01
N MET A 48 2.66 6.07 5.79
CA MET A 48 2.91 5.89 7.22
C MET A 48 4.25 5.19 7.47
N ALA A 49 4.55 4.11 6.74
CA ALA A 49 5.83 3.42 6.84
C ALA A 49 7.01 4.34 6.48
N ALA A 50 6.87 5.14 5.42
CA ALA A 50 7.90 6.11 5.02
C ALA A 50 8.09 7.22 6.07
N ALA A 51 7.00 7.72 6.65
CA ALA A 51 7.05 8.74 7.70
C ALA A 51 7.74 8.20 8.96
N ILE A 52 7.39 6.99 9.40
CA ILE A 52 8.03 6.31 10.52
C ILE A 52 9.50 6.08 10.23
N ALA A 53 9.83 5.48 9.08
CA ALA A 53 11.21 5.22 8.67
C ALA A 53 12.05 6.51 8.68
N ARG A 54 11.51 7.61 8.14
CA ARG A 54 12.18 8.92 8.17
C ARG A 54 12.34 9.49 9.57
N GLY A 55 11.39 9.23 10.47
CA GLY A 55 11.44 9.68 11.86
C GLY A 55 12.46 8.91 12.70
N VAL A 56 12.58 7.59 12.48
CA VAL A 56 13.48 6.72 13.27
C VAL A 56 14.90 6.63 12.70
N THR A 57 15.10 6.91 11.41
CA THR A 57 16.43 6.84 10.80
C THR A 57 17.32 7.97 11.34
N PRO A 58 18.48 7.66 11.94
CA PRO A 58 19.39 8.67 12.46
C PRO A 58 19.86 9.62 11.35
N LYS A 59 19.66 10.93 11.57
CA LYS A 59 20.10 12.00 10.65
C LYS A 59 21.59 12.34 10.75
N SER A 60 22.30 11.79 11.75
CA SER A 60 23.72 12.06 12.01
C SER A 60 24.58 10.91 11.50
N ALA A 61 25.56 11.20 10.66
CA ALA A 61 26.53 10.19 10.23
C ALA A 61 27.46 9.81 11.38
N TYR A 62 27.57 8.52 11.65
CA TYR A 62 28.51 7.99 12.62
C TYR A 62 29.92 8.04 12.02
N ASN A 63 30.88 8.66 12.71
CA ASN A 63 32.31 8.52 12.41
C ASN A 63 32.84 8.93 11.01
N GLY A 64 32.48 10.12 10.52
CA GLY A 64 33.22 10.73 9.40
C GLY A 64 32.82 10.26 7.99
N GLU A 65 31.66 9.61 7.84
CA GLU A 65 31.27 9.04 6.54
C GLU A 65 31.12 10.10 5.44
N VAL A 66 31.69 9.79 4.26
CA VAL A 66 31.72 10.65 3.07
C VAL A 66 30.34 10.99 2.50
N ASP A 67 29.30 10.23 2.87
CA ASP A 67 27.93 10.38 2.37
C ASP A 67 27.03 11.29 3.25
N LYS A 68 27.60 12.01 4.22
CA LYS A 68 26.90 12.96 5.11
C LYS A 68 25.90 13.91 4.40
N GLY A 69 26.16 14.27 3.15
CA GLY A 69 25.31 15.18 2.36
C GLY A 69 24.26 14.52 1.46
N LYS A 70 24.30 13.20 1.23
CA LYS A 70 23.40 12.54 0.26
C LYS A 70 21.93 12.63 0.67
N TRP A 71 21.64 12.50 1.96
CA TRP A 71 20.28 12.54 2.50
C TRP A 71 19.68 13.96 2.52
N ALA A 72 20.52 15.00 2.52
CA ALA A 72 20.05 16.39 2.44
C ALA A 72 19.57 16.74 1.02
N ASN A 73 20.17 16.13 0.00
CA ASN A 73 19.82 16.30 -1.41
C ASN A 73 18.87 15.23 -1.94
N TRP A 74 18.37 14.32 -1.09
CA TRP A 74 17.40 13.32 -1.50
C TRP A 74 16.06 14.00 -1.81
N ARG A 75 15.86 14.34 -3.08
CA ARG A 75 14.56 14.74 -3.60
C ARG A 75 13.72 13.47 -3.70
N ILE A 76 12.59 13.50 -3.00
CA ILE A 76 11.51 12.52 -3.12
C ILE A 76 11.28 12.25 -4.62
N PRO A 77 11.23 10.98 -5.07
CA PRO A 77 10.85 10.67 -6.44
C PRO A 77 9.44 11.16 -6.75
#